data_AF-A0A1X1Q8T9-F1
#
_entry.id   AF-A0A1X1Q8T9-F1
#
_cell.length_a   1.000
_cell.length_b   1.000
_cell.length_c   1.000
_cell.angle_alpha   90.00
_cell.angle_beta   90.00
_cell.angle_gamma   90.00
#
_symmetry.space_group_name_H-M   'P 1'
#
loop_
_entity.id
_entity.type
_entity.pdbx_description
1 polymer ?
#
loop_
_entity_poly.entity_id
_entity_poly.type
_entity_poly.pdbx_seq_one_letter_code
_entity_poly.pdbx_strand_id
1 'polypeptide(L)'
;MVVKSALHSLFAMSSVFGLLALFQSKLDYTNGFLKAVSDNSYTMYYAHMGLVMLVVWALMGISLPVYVKYLLACILGLVITYIVGRLLMFLPFFAVKK
;
A
#
# COMPACT_ATOMS: atom_id res chain seq x y z
N MET A 1 14.71 0.24 -30.52
CA MET A 1 13.82 -0.29 -29.45
C MET A 1 14.07 0.42 -28.12
N VAL A 2 15.32 0.47 -27.64
CA VAL A 2 15.72 1.12 -26.37
C VAL A 2 15.28 2.58 -26.23
N VAL A 3 15.48 3.43 -27.26
CA VAL A 3 15.12 4.86 -27.19
C VAL A 3 13.63 5.08 -26.95
N LYS A 4 12.75 4.29 -27.60
CA LYS A 4 11.29 4.40 -27.40
C LYS A 4 10.88 4.00 -25.98
N SER A 5 11.46 2.92 -25.46
CA SER A 5 11.24 2.48 -24.09
C SER A 5 11.73 3.52 -23.08
N ALA A 6 12.91 4.12 -23.31
CA ALA A 6 13.44 5.17 -22.45
C ALA A 6 12.53 6.42 -22.41
N LEU A 7 12.05 6.87 -23.58
CA LEU A 7 11.10 7.99 -23.66
C LEU A 7 9.77 7.68 -22.95
N HIS A 8 9.26 6.44 -23.09
CA HIS A 8 8.05 6.03 -22.40
C HIS A 8 8.24 5.99 -20.88
N SER A 9 9.38 5.49 -20.39
CA SER A 9 9.72 5.51 -18.97
C SER A 9 9.86 6.94 -18.43
N LEU A 10 10.50 7.85 -19.18
CA LEU A 10 10.62 9.26 -18.80
C LEU A 10 9.24 9.93 -18.73
N PHE A 11 8.36 9.67 -19.69
CA PHE A 11 6.98 10.15 -19.69
C PHE A 11 6.19 9.63 -18.49
N ALA A 12 6.28 8.33 -18.18
CA ALA A 12 5.60 7.74 -17.03
C ALA A 12 6.12 8.35 -15.71
N MET A 13 7.44 8.49 -15.58
CA MET A 13 8.09 9.06 -14.41
C MET A 13 7.69 10.53 -14.21
N SER A 14 7.73 11.35 -15.26
CA SER A 14 7.32 12.76 -15.17
C SER A 14 5.83 12.91 -14.88
N SER A 15 4.99 12.02 -15.41
CA SER A 15 3.55 11.98 -15.11
C SER A 15 3.29 11.67 -13.63
N VAL A 16 3.98 10.68 -13.07
CA VAL A 16 3.88 10.33 -11.63
C VAL A 16 4.32 11.51 -10.77
N PHE A 17 5.47 12.13 -11.05
CA PHE A 17 5.92 13.30 -10.29
C PHE A 17 5.00 14.51 -10.44
N GLY A 18 4.46 14.75 -11.63
CA GLY A 18 3.48 15.83 -11.86
C GLY A 18 2.21 15.64 -11.04
N LEU A 19 1.67 14.41 -11.00
CA LEU A 19 0.53 14.07 -10.17
C LEU A 19 0.84 14.20 -8.67
N LEU A 20 2.01 13.73 -8.23
CA LEU A 20 2.45 13.90 -6.84
C LEU A 20 2.57 15.38 -6.45
N ALA A 21 3.14 16.22 -7.31
CA ALA A 21 3.24 17.66 -7.08
C ALA A 21 1.87 18.35 -7.03
N LEU A 22 0.93 17.95 -7.90
CA LEU A 22 -0.45 18.41 -7.82
C LEU A 22 -1.10 18.00 -6.50
N PHE A 23 -0.94 16.74 -6.09
CA PHE A 23 -1.49 16.22 -4.85
C PHE A 23 -0.90 16.94 -3.63
N GLN A 24 0.41 17.17 -3.62
CA GLN A 24 1.06 17.98 -2.58
C GLN A 24 0.50 19.41 -2.58
N SER A 25 0.42 20.08 -3.74
CA SER A 25 0.00 21.49 -3.77
C SER A 25 -1.48 21.73 -3.41
N LYS A 26 -2.35 20.71 -3.56
CA LYS A 26 -3.80 20.85 -3.38
C LYS A 26 -4.37 20.04 -2.22
N LEU A 27 -3.70 18.96 -1.83
CA LEU A 27 -4.21 17.94 -0.90
C LEU A 27 -3.19 17.59 0.19
N ASP A 28 -2.19 18.44 0.45
CA ASP A 28 -1.26 18.30 1.59
C ASP A 28 -1.92 18.73 2.90
N TYR A 29 -3.00 18.04 3.24
CA TYR A 29 -3.63 18.10 4.55
C TYR A 29 -3.59 16.70 5.17
N THR A 30 -3.45 16.67 6.49
CA THR A 30 -3.45 15.43 7.26
C THR A 30 -4.32 15.58 8.49
N ASN A 31 -4.89 14.47 8.94
CA ASN A 31 -5.59 14.37 10.21
C ASN A 31 -4.97 13.22 11.02
N GLY A 32 -5.34 13.08 12.29
CA GLY A 32 -4.73 12.06 13.17
C GLY A 32 -4.81 10.64 12.60
N PHE A 33 -5.90 10.30 11.91
CA PHE A 33 -6.07 9.00 11.26
C PHE A 33 -5.17 8.84 10.03
N LEU A 34 -5.19 9.80 9.10
CA LEU A 34 -4.36 9.77 7.89
C LEU A 34 -2.87 9.77 8.24
N LYS A 35 -2.47 10.50 9.28
CA LYS A 35 -1.11 10.45 9.82
C LYS A 35 -0.77 9.06 10.34
N ALA A 36 -1.64 8.44 11.14
CA ALA A 36 -1.41 7.09 11.65
C ALA A 36 -1.31 6.02 10.55
N VAL A 37 -2.03 6.19 9.43
CA VAL A 37 -1.91 5.33 8.24
C VAL A 37 -0.61 5.59 7.50
N SER A 38 -0.26 6.86 7.28
CA SER A 38 0.99 7.29 6.62
C SER A 38 2.22 6.78 7.37
N ASP A 39 2.26 6.96 8.69
CA ASP A 39 3.32 6.50 9.59
C ASP A 39 3.47 4.96 9.53
N ASN A 40 2.40 4.23 9.23
CA ASN A 40 2.41 2.77 9.12
C ASN A 40 2.73 2.25 7.72
N SER A 41 2.71 3.09 6.69
CA SER A 41 2.77 2.66 5.29
C SER A 41 3.99 1.79 4.98
N TYR A 42 5.16 2.15 5.52
CA TYR A 42 6.41 1.40 5.32
C TYR A 42 6.37 0.02 5.99
N THR A 43 5.91 -0.06 7.24
CA THR A 43 5.81 -1.33 7.97
C THR A 43 4.75 -2.23 7.36
N MET A 44 3.61 -1.66 6.94
CA MET A 44 2.58 -2.37 6.17
C MET A 44 3.12 -2.96 4.89
N TYR A 45 4.00 -2.26 4.16
CA TYR A 45 4.60 -2.75 2.93
C TYR A 45 5.41 -4.04 3.15
N TYR A 46 6.18 -4.12 4.24
CA TYR A 46 6.88 -5.36 4.61
C TYR A 46 5.93 -6.47 5.02
N ALA A 47 4.93 -6.16 5.84
CA ALA A 47 3.93 -7.14 6.26
C ALA A 47 3.11 -7.68 5.06
N HIS A 48 2.82 -6.81 4.09
CA HIS A 48 2.03 -7.12 2.90
C HIS A 48 2.64 -8.25 2.06
N MET A 49 3.97 -8.28 1.90
CA MET A 49 4.65 -9.27 1.05
C MET A 49 4.32 -10.72 1.42
N GLY A 50 4.22 -11.04 2.72
CA GLY A 50 3.89 -12.38 3.18
C GLY A 50 2.39 -12.58 3.46
N LEU A 51 1.74 -11.59 4.07
CA LEU A 51 0.40 -11.78 4.63
C LEU A 51 -0.70 -11.80 3.57
N VAL A 52 -0.57 -11.03 2.48
CA VAL A 52 -1.63 -10.98 1.46
C VAL A 52 -1.79 -12.33 0.76
N MET A 53 -0.70 -13.08 0.57
CA MET A 53 -0.79 -14.43 0.01
C MET A 53 -1.59 -15.36 0.93
N LEU A 54 -1.39 -15.27 2.25
CA LEU A 54 -2.14 -16.07 3.22
C LEU A 54 -3.63 -15.73 3.22
N VAL A 55 -3.97 -14.43 3.10
CA VAL A 55 -5.37 -13.97 2.97
C VAL A 55 -6.02 -14.55 1.71
N VAL A 56 -5.35 -14.46 0.56
CA VAL A 56 -5.87 -15.01 -0.70
C VAL A 56 -6.02 -16.52 -0.58
N TRP A 57 -5.04 -17.20 0.01
CA TRP A 57 -5.06 -18.64 0.21
C TRP A 57 -6.26 -19.09 1.05
N ALA A 58 -6.54 -18.38 2.15
CA ALA A 58 -7.72 -18.62 3.00
C ALA A 58 -9.05 -18.43 2.24
N LEU A 59 -9.12 -17.48 1.31
CA LEU A 59 -10.31 -17.21 0.51
C LEU A 59 -10.54 -18.20 -0.65
N MET A 60 -9.55 -19.03 -1.00
CA MET A 60 -9.68 -19.98 -2.10
C MET A 60 -10.80 -20.99 -1.87
N GLY A 61 -10.88 -21.55 -0.66
CA GLY A 61 -11.84 -22.61 -0.30
C GLY A 61 -13.29 -22.17 -0.17
N ILE A 62 -13.56 -20.86 -0.21
CA ILE A 62 -14.90 -20.31 -0.04
C ILE A 62 -15.60 -20.28 -1.42
N SER A 63 -16.83 -20.78 -1.54
CA SER A 63 -17.58 -20.69 -2.80
C SER A 63 -18.25 -19.31 -2.94
N LEU A 64 -17.48 -18.31 -3.40
CA LEU A 64 -17.94 -16.94 -3.66
C LEU A 64 -17.57 -16.50 -5.09
N PRO A 65 -18.32 -15.56 -5.69
CA PRO A 65 -17.95 -14.95 -6.96
C PRO A 65 -16.56 -14.31 -6.91
N VAL A 66 -15.83 -14.36 -8.02
CA VAL A 66 -14.42 -13.90 -8.11
C VAL A 66 -14.26 -12.44 -7.67
N TYR A 67 -15.17 -11.55 -8.10
CA TYR A 67 -15.11 -10.13 -7.74
C TYR A 67 -15.34 -9.89 -6.24
N VAL A 68 -16.22 -10.69 -5.62
CA VAL A 68 -16.46 -10.61 -4.17
C VAL A 68 -15.24 -11.10 -3.40
N LYS A 69 -14.63 -12.21 -3.83
CA LYS A 69 -13.35 -12.69 -3.25
C LYS A 69 -12.25 -11.65 -3.38
N TYR A 70 -12.16 -10.99 -4.53
CA TYR A 70 -11.17 -9.94 -4.76
C TYR A 70 -11.35 -8.76 -3.81
N LEU A 71 -12.58 -8.24 -3.68
CA LEU A 71 -12.88 -7.17 -2.72
C LEU A 71 -12.55 -7.59 -1.27
N LEU A 72 -12.91 -8.81 -0.89
CA LEU A 72 -12.56 -9.35 0.42
C LEU A 72 -11.05 -9.45 0.61
N ALA A 73 -10.30 -9.94 -0.39
CA ALA A 73 -8.85 -10.03 -0.33
C ALA A 73 -8.20 -8.65 -0.16
N CYS A 74 -8.70 -7.63 -0.86
CA CYS A 74 -8.22 -6.25 -0.72
C CYS A 74 -8.50 -5.69 0.68
N ILE A 75 -9.73 -5.82 1.17
CA ILE A 75 -10.12 -5.28 2.49
C ILE A 75 -9.37 -6.01 3.60
N LEU A 76 -9.40 -7.35 3.60
CA LEU A 76 -8.72 -8.16 4.61
C LEU A 76 -7.20 -7.97 4.54
N GLY A 77 -6.62 -7.95 3.35
CA GLY A 77 -5.19 -7.68 3.15
C GLY A 77 -4.79 -6.33 3.74
N LEU A 78 -5.53 -5.27 3.45
CA LEU A 78 -5.27 -3.93 4.00
C LEU A 78 -5.39 -3.91 5.53
N VAL A 79 -6.47 -4.46 6.08
CA VAL A 79 -6.75 -4.45 7.53
C VAL A 79 -5.70 -5.27 8.28
N ILE A 80 -5.41 -6.49 7.81
CA ILE A 80 -4.44 -7.38 8.46
C ILE A 80 -3.05 -6.78 8.39
N THR A 81 -2.62 -6.27 7.24
CA THR A 81 -1.28 -5.65 7.11
C THR A 81 -1.17 -4.37 7.92
N TYR A 82 -2.25 -3.58 8.04
CA TYR A 82 -2.28 -2.43 8.93
C TYR A 82 -2.08 -2.84 10.40
N ILE A 83 -2.86 -3.82 10.88
CA ILE A 83 -2.77 -4.30 12.26
C ILE A 83 -1.38 -4.87 12.55
N VAL A 84 -0.88 -5.77 11.69
CA VAL A 84 0.45 -6.35 11.88
C VAL A 84 1.52 -5.27 11.77
N GLY A 85 1.40 -4.33 10.83
CA GLY A 85 2.32 -3.19 10.72
C GLY A 85 2.37 -2.35 12.01
N ARG A 86 1.20 -2.05 12.60
CA ARG A 86 1.11 -1.34 13.90
C ARG A 86 1.75 -2.13 15.02
N LEU A 87 1.58 -3.45 15.05
CA LEU A 87 2.24 -4.30 16.03
C LEU A 87 3.75 -4.21 15.83
N LEU A 88 4.26 -4.44 14.62
CA LEU A 88 5.69 -4.43 14.31
C LEU A 88 6.40 -3.12 14.65
N MET A 89 5.71 -1.98 14.71
CA MET A 89 6.28 -0.71 15.20
C MET A 89 6.75 -0.75 16.66
N PHE A 90 6.39 -1.77 17.44
CA PHE A 90 7.01 -1.98 18.76
C PHE A 90 8.53 -2.19 18.65
N LEU A 91 8.99 -2.72 17.51
CA LEU A 91 10.40 -2.93 17.23
C LEU A 91 11.05 -1.61 16.81
N PRO A 92 12.25 -1.29 17.33
CA PRO A 92 12.92 -0.01 17.06
C PRO A 92 13.27 0.21 15.59
N PHE A 93 13.35 -0.86 14.78
CA PHE A 93 13.61 -0.77 13.34
C PHE A 93 12.42 -0.25 12.53
N PHE A 94 11.19 -0.50 13.00
CA PHE A 94 9.95 -0.08 12.35
C PHE A 94 9.29 1.10 13.07
N ALA A 95 9.82 1.52 14.21
CA ALA A 95 9.31 2.65 14.97
C ALA A 95 9.50 3.95 14.17
N VAL A 96 8.40 4.68 13.98
CA VAL A 96 8.44 6.02 13.40
C VAL A 96 9.07 6.97 14.43
N LYS A 97 10.25 7.50 14.11
CA LYS A 97 10.86 8.56 14.91
C LYS A 97 9.96 9.79 14.82
N LYS A 98 9.39 10.18 15.95
CA LYS A 98 8.59 11.40 16.10
C LYS A 98 9.44 12.65 15.97
#